data_AF-A0A2T1CV49-F1
#
_entry.id   AF-A0A2T1CV49-F1
#
_cell.length_a   1.000
_cell.length_b   1.000
_cell.length_c   1.000
_cell.angle_alpha   90.00
_cell.angle_beta   90.00
_cell.angle_gamma   90.00
#
_symmetry.space_group_name_H-M   'P 1'
#
loop_
_entity.id
_entity.type
_entity.pdbx_description
1 polymer ?
#
loop_
_entity_poly.entity_id
_entity_poly.type
_entity_poly.pdbx_seq_one_letter_code
_entity_poly.pdbx_strand_id
1 'polypeptide(L)' 'MSSEFNELLPVTSDERVQVWIIGTRDQVVFTMNEFYVRRLASDRVQFTPIIPAPFATGKYMTVLVR' A
#
# COMPACT_ATOMS: atom_id res chain seq x y z
N MET A 1 18.84 -2.91 6.63
CA MET A 1 17.63 -3.64 7.05
C MET A 1 16.51 -3.35 6.07
N SER A 2 16.46 -4.05 4.93
CA SER A 2 15.49 -3.81 3.85
C SER A 2 14.95 -5.09 3.20
N SER A 3 15.22 -6.26 3.77
CA SER A 3 14.84 -7.57 3.18
C SER A 3 13.60 -8.21 3.83
N GLU A 4 13.37 -7.99 5.13
CA GLU A 4 12.37 -8.75 5.90
C GLU A 4 10.94 -8.61 5.34
N PHE A 5 10.51 -7.43 4.90
CA PHE A 5 9.14 -7.24 4.39
C PHE A 5 8.94 -7.78 2.96
N ASN A 6 9.98 -7.78 2.13
CA ASN A 6 9.92 -8.36 0.78
C ASN A 6 9.95 -9.89 0.82
N GLU A 7 10.63 -10.48 1.82
CA GLU A 7 10.66 -11.94 2.02
C GLU A 7 9.32 -12.50 2.52
N LEU A 8 8.49 -11.67 3.17
CA LEU A 8 7.15 -12.04 3.64
C LEU A 8 6.08 -12.07 2.55
N LEU A 9 6.41 -11.66 1.32
CA LEU A 9 5.50 -11.69 0.17
C LEU A 9 6.03 -12.70 -0.85
N PRO A 10 5.73 -14.00 -0.67
CA PRO A 10 6.11 -15.04 -1.63
C PRO A 10 5.23 -14.90 -2.87
N VAL A 11 5.56 -13.95 -3.75
CA VAL A 11 4.79 -13.73 -4.98
C VAL A 11 5.29 -14.72 -6.03
N THR A 12 4.49 -15.74 -6.32
CA THR A 12 4.64 -16.47 -7.59
C THR A 12 4.26 -15.52 -8.72
N SER A 13 4.91 -15.61 -9.89
CA SER A 13 4.79 -14.61 -10.97
C SER A 13 3.37 -14.42 -11.54
N ASP A 14 2.40 -15.23 -11.13
CA ASP A 14 0.99 -15.17 -11.53
C ASP A 14 0.04 -14.65 -10.44
N GLU A 15 0.50 -14.45 -9.20
CA GLU A 15 -0.33 -13.97 -8.10
C GLU A 15 -0.23 -12.45 -7.94
N ARG A 16 -1.32 -11.74 -8.22
CA ARG A 16 -1.41 -10.30 -7.94
C ARG A 16 -1.54 -10.08 -6.44
N VAL A 17 -0.55 -9.45 -5.82
CA VAL A 17 -0.57 -9.10 -4.40
C VAL A 17 -1.24 -7.75 -4.24
N GLN A 18 -2.28 -7.72 -3.41
CA GLN A 18 -2.97 -6.48 -3.05
C GLN A 18 -2.64 -6.10 -1.61
N VAL A 19 -2.05 -4.94 -1.42
CA VAL A 19 -1.78 -4.39 -0.08
C VAL A 19 -2.78 -3.27 0.20
N TRP A 20 -3.63 -3.51 1.20
CA TRP A 20 -4.64 -2.56 1.66
C TRP A 20 -4.06 -1.66 2.75
N ILE A 21 -4.05 -0.36 2.52
CA ILE A 21 -3.57 0.63 3.49
C ILE A 21 -4.80 1.39 3.98
N ILE A 22 -5.10 1.30 5.28
CA ILE A 22 -6.28 1.92 5.91
C ILE A 22 -5.82 2.73 7.13
N GLY A 23 -6.25 3.99 7.21
CA GLY A 23 -5.83 4.89 8.29
C GLY A 23 -6.55 6.23 8.25
N THR A 24 -6.05 7.22 8.98
CA THR A 24 -6.40 8.62 8.68
C THR A 24 -5.83 9.00 7.31
N ARG A 25 -6.32 10.09 6.71
CA ARG A 25 -5.83 10.54 5.40
C ARG A 25 -4.31 10.73 5.40
N ASP A 26 -3.78 11.37 6.44
CA ASP A 26 -2.35 11.64 6.56
C ASP A 26 -1.53 10.37 6.78
N GLN A 27 -2.03 9.41 7.56
CA GLN A 27 -1.39 8.12 7.75
C GLN A 27 -1.29 7.36 6.42
N VAL A 28 -2.36 7.35 5.63
CA VAL A 28 -2.38 6.69 4.32
C VAL A 28 -1.34 7.33 3.39
N VAL A 29 -1.32 8.66 3.29
CA VAL A 29 -0.34 9.39 2.48
C VAL A 29 1.09 9.11 2.94
N PHE A 30 1.32 9.10 4.25
CA PHE A 30 2.62 8.81 4.82
C PHE A 30 3.11 7.40 4.43
N THR A 31 2.26 6.38 4.58
CA THR A 31 2.61 5.00 4.22
C THR A 31 2.83 4.84 2.71
N MET A 32 2.04 5.49 1.86
CA MET A 32 2.28 5.51 0.41
C MET A 32 3.66 6.09 0.06
N ASN A 33 4.05 7.19 0.70
CA ASN A 33 5.35 7.82 0.51
C ASN A 33 6.48 6.89 0.97
N GLU A 34 6.30 6.24 2.13
CA GLU A 34 7.27 5.30 2.66
C GLU A 34 7.49 4.10 1.72
N PHE A 35 6.41 3.55 1.16
CA PHE A 35 6.50 2.43 0.21
C PHE A 35 7.23 2.82 -1.07
N TYR A 36 7.01 4.04 -1.56
CA TYR A 36 7.73 4.59 -2.69
C TYR A 36 9.23 4.76 -2.39
N VAL A 37 9.58 5.37 -1.25
CA VAL A 37 10.98 5.60 -0.84
C VAL A 37 11.71 4.27 -0.59
N ARG A 38 11.03 3.28 0.00
CA ARG A 38 11.58 1.94 0.25
C ARG A 38 11.60 1.05 -1.00
N ARG A 39 11.14 1.54 -2.16
CA ARG A 39 11.04 0.80 -3.44
C ARG A 39 10.18 -0.47 -3.34
N LEU A 40 9.19 -0.47 -2.45
CA LEU A 40 8.14 -1.50 -2.39
C LEU A 40 7.10 -1.28 -3.50
N ALA A 41 6.85 -0.01 -3.84
CA ALA A 41 6.14 0.41 -5.04
C ALA A 41 7.11 1.20 -5.93
N SER A 42 7.18 0.86 -7.21
CA SER A 42 8.06 1.54 -8.18
C SER A 42 7.49 2.88 -8.65
N ASP A 43 6.16 3.01 -8.59
CA ASP A 43 5.45 4.22 -8.97
C ASP A 43 4.24 4.45 -8.04
N ARG A 44 3.90 5.71 -7.81
CA ARG A 44 2.67 6.11 -7.11
C ARG A 44 1.40 5.74 -7.89
N VAL A 45 1.49 5.55 -9.20
CA VAL A 45 0.36 5.10 -10.04
C VAL A 45 -0.11 3.68 -9.68
N GLN A 46 0.72 2.89 -9.00
CA GLN A 46 0.34 1.55 -8.54
C GLN A 46 -0.65 1.56 -7.36
N PHE A 47 -0.86 2.73 -6.75
CA PHE A 47 -1.86 2.92 -5.70
C PHE A 47 -3.17 3.41 -6.31
N THR A 48 -4.28 2.85 -5.84
CA THR A 48 -5.60 3.40 -6.16
C THR A 48 -5.78 4.77 -5.51
N PRO A 49 -6.69 5.62 -6.01
CA PRO A 49 -7.04 6.86 -5.34
C PRO A 49 -7.41 6.63 -3.87
N ILE A 50 -7.06 7.59 -3.01
CA ILE A 50 -7.43 7.57 -1.60
C ILE A 50 -8.93 7.83 -1.49
N ILE A 51 -9.69 6.84 -1.03
CA ILE A 51 -11.14 6.91 -0.86
C ILE A 51 -11.53 6.78 0.62
N PRO A 52 -12.69 7.31 1.05
CA PRO A 52 -13.22 7.02 2.38
C PRO A 52 -13.45 5.52 2.57
N ALA A 53 -13.08 4.99 3.74
CA ALA A 53 -13.28 3.58 4.04
C ALA A 53 -14.78 3.31 4.33
N PRO A 54 -15.41 2.33 3.66
CA PRO A 54 -16.85 2.12 3.76
C PRO A 54 -17.30 1.57 5.13
N PHE A 55 -16.37 1.01 5.90
CA PHE A 55 -16.62 0.39 7.20
C PHE A 55 -16.17 1.23 8.40
N ALA A 56 -15.56 2.41 8.17
CA ALA A 56 -15.06 3.24 9.27
C ALA A 56 -15.09 4.75 8.95
N THR A 57 -15.91 5.49 9.69
CA THR A 57 -16.02 6.95 9.58
C THR A 57 -14.69 7.63 9.90
N GLY A 58 -14.29 8.61 9.07
CA GLY A 58 -13.03 9.34 9.24
C GLY A 58 -11.77 8.55 8.86
N LYS A 59 -11.91 7.31 8.38
CA LYS A 59 -10.82 6.52 7.81
C LYS A 59 -10.85 6.60 6.29
N TYR A 60 -9.66 6.50 5.73
CA TYR A 60 -9.40 6.48 4.31
C TYR A 60 -8.61 5.23 3.96
N MET A 61 -8.68 4.85 2.69
CA MET A 61 -7.97 3.68 2.21
C MET A 61 -7.46 3.85 0.78
N THR A 62 -6.39 3.13 0.49
CA THR A 62 -5.82 2.94 -0.85
C THR A 62 -5.33 1.50 -0.97
N VAL A 63 -5.24 0.99 -2.20
CA VAL A 63 -4.75 -0.34 -2.49
C VAL A 63 -3.52 -0.23 -3.39
N LEU A 64 -2.41 -0.84 -2.98
CA LEU A 64 -1.29 -1.10 -3.85
C LEU A 64 -1.51 -2.45 -4.56
N VAL A 65 -1.49 -2.44 -5.89
CA VAL A 65 -1.57 -3.68 -6.69
C VAL A 65 -0.18 -3.96 -7.25
N ARG A 66 0.38 -5.12 -6.90
CA ARG A 66 1.70 -5.60 -7.35
C ARG A 66 1.61 -6.95 -8.04
#